data_AF-A0A1E5NXL9-F1
#
_entry.id   AF-A0A1E5NXL9-F1
#
_cell.length_a   1.000
_cell.length_b   1.000
_cell.length_c   1.000
_cell.angle_alpha   90.00
_cell.angle_beta   90.00
_cell.angle_gamma   90.00
#
_symmetry.space_group_name_H-M   'P 1'
#
loop_
_entity.id
_entity.type
_entity.pdbx_description
1 polymer ?
#
loop_
_entity_poly.entity_id
_entity_poly.type
_entity_poly.pdbx_seq_one_letter_code
_entity_poly.pdbx_strand_id
1 'polypeptide(L)'
;MAQAQETAAEIKRLSDMDPEAFAATVVAYATGGTDRRTSRPVQGAALASPVLVSRTLDVLERASRETRTYLPRGEDESKKAYQARTGPFREQLRSAMPNLQAVVEGLAEDEADFLVQLDDEAFAEEWTTFVLDRSGYGRAVPRRVQGLAFRSLSVAPRAAALSRKMLEEPAAYLPAVAEEGRKARDARLEMFRSRAESEMRFLRYALQYAEARHGRMPSEPNVRLQALRLLGEAHPEELSQLMHRVRNGARAARDELRRERREARRAAAAEVQ
;
A
#
# COMPACT_ATOMS: atom_id res chain seq x y z
N MET A 1 18.89 23.42 -20.12
CA MET A 1 18.97 22.17 -20.91
C MET A 1 19.88 21.12 -20.26
N ALA A 2 21.08 21.47 -19.77
CA ALA A 2 22.00 20.53 -19.12
C ALA A 2 21.38 19.76 -17.93
N GLN A 3 20.72 20.46 -16.99
CA GLN A 3 20.10 19.83 -15.81
C GLN A 3 18.97 18.83 -16.14
N ALA A 4 18.25 19.04 -17.25
CA ALA A 4 17.20 18.12 -17.69
C ALA A 4 17.81 16.81 -18.24
N GLN A 5 18.92 16.91 -18.98
CA GLN A 5 19.66 15.75 -19.47
C GLN A 5 20.30 14.98 -18.31
N GLU A 6 20.85 15.68 -17.32
CA GLU A 6 21.39 15.06 -16.10
C GLU A 6 20.30 14.34 -15.31
N THR A 7 19.12 14.95 -15.16
CA THR A 7 17.96 14.31 -14.51
C THR A 7 17.51 13.07 -15.28
N ALA A 8 17.45 13.12 -16.61
CA ALA A 8 17.09 11.95 -17.42
C ALA A 8 18.11 10.81 -17.30
N ALA A 9 19.41 11.13 -17.29
CA ALA A 9 20.46 10.14 -17.08
C ALA A 9 20.37 9.51 -15.68
N GLU A 10 20.07 10.32 -14.66
CA GLU A 10 19.88 9.86 -13.29
C GLU A 10 18.62 8.99 -13.16
N ILE A 11 17.50 9.35 -13.79
CA ILE A 11 16.29 8.51 -13.84
C ILE A 11 16.63 7.15 -14.42
N LYS A 12 17.35 7.11 -15.55
CA LYS A 12 17.76 5.84 -16.18
C LYS A 12 18.63 5.01 -15.23
N ARG A 13 19.67 5.62 -14.64
CA ARG A 13 20.55 4.96 -13.66
C ARG A 13 19.76 4.35 -12.50
N LEU A 14 18.87 5.12 -11.88
CA LEU A 14 18.07 4.68 -10.73
C LEU A 14 17.04 3.62 -11.13
N SER A 15 16.50 3.68 -12.34
CA SER A 15 15.58 2.66 -12.87
C SER A 15 16.29 1.32 -13.04
N ASP A 16 17.51 1.34 -13.57
CA ASP A 16 18.34 0.15 -13.84
C ASP A 16 18.99 -0.44 -12.58
N MET A 17 18.90 0.23 -11.43
CA MET A 17 19.44 -0.27 -10.16
C MET A 17 18.65 -1.46 -9.62
N ASP A 18 19.39 -2.38 -9.01
CA ASP A 18 18.81 -3.44 -8.20
C ASP A 18 17.96 -2.85 -7.04
N PRO A 19 16.96 -3.61 -6.55
CA PRO A 19 16.05 -3.12 -5.52
C PRO A 19 16.74 -2.66 -4.23
N GLU A 20 17.82 -3.31 -3.81
CA GLU A 20 18.50 -3.01 -2.55
C GLU A 20 19.35 -1.74 -2.67
N ALA A 21 20.13 -1.60 -3.74
CA ALA A 21 20.91 -0.40 -4.02
C ALA A 21 20.01 0.83 -4.25
N PHE A 22 18.88 0.65 -4.94
CA PHE A 22 17.89 1.70 -5.07
C PHE A 22 17.33 2.11 -3.69
N ALA A 23 16.97 1.12 -2.86
CA ALA A 23 16.42 1.41 -1.53
C ALA A 23 17.43 2.15 -0.64
N ALA A 24 18.70 1.73 -0.65
CA ALA A 24 19.78 2.40 0.06
C ALA A 24 19.97 3.84 -0.44
N THR A 25 19.92 4.06 -1.76
CA THR A 25 20.06 5.38 -2.38
C THR A 25 18.94 6.34 -1.96
N VAL A 26 17.69 5.87 -1.97
CA VAL A 26 16.53 6.65 -1.52
C VAL A 26 16.62 7.03 -0.05
N VAL A 27 16.97 6.07 0.81
CA VAL A 27 17.10 6.31 2.25
C VAL A 27 18.25 7.27 2.54
N ALA A 28 19.39 7.10 1.88
CA ALA A 28 20.52 8.03 1.98
C ALA A 28 20.12 9.45 1.56
N TYR A 29 19.42 9.59 0.42
CA TYR A 29 18.94 10.90 -0.03
C TYR A 29 18.01 11.55 1.01
N ALA A 30 16.99 10.83 1.49
CA ALA A 30 16.02 11.33 2.45
C ALA A 30 16.63 11.71 3.81
N THR A 31 17.70 11.04 4.21
CA THR A 31 18.41 11.31 5.48
C THR A 31 19.53 12.35 5.38
N GLY A 32 19.67 13.02 4.22
CA GLY A 32 20.65 14.09 4.02
C GLY A 32 21.99 13.65 3.43
N GLY A 33 22.12 12.38 3.07
CA GLY A 33 23.30 11.86 2.37
C GLY A 33 23.52 12.53 1.00
N THR A 34 24.78 12.58 0.57
CA THR A 34 25.17 13.14 -0.72
C THR A 34 25.73 12.04 -1.61
N ASP A 35 25.26 11.97 -2.86
CA ASP A 35 25.88 11.14 -3.88
C ASP A 35 27.02 11.95 -4.53
N ARG A 36 28.21 11.36 -4.62
CA ARG A 36 29.36 12.01 -5.28
C ARG A 36 29.17 12.10 -6.80
N ARG A 37 28.30 11.28 -7.37
CA ARG A 37 28.09 11.14 -8.82
C ARG A 37 27.07 12.15 -9.36
N THR A 38 26.10 12.54 -8.52
CA THR A 38 24.95 13.34 -8.95
C THR A 38 24.65 14.42 -7.92
N SER A 39 24.38 15.65 -8.38
CA SER A 39 24.00 16.72 -7.47
C SER A 39 22.68 16.41 -6.77
N ARG A 40 22.54 16.84 -5.52
CA ARG A 40 21.34 16.59 -4.71
C ARG A 40 20.05 17.09 -5.39
N PRO A 41 20.00 18.26 -6.06
CA PRO A 41 18.81 18.68 -6.80
C PRO A 41 18.44 17.74 -7.96
N VAL A 42 19.41 17.24 -8.71
CA VAL A 42 19.19 16.31 -9.83
C VAL A 42 18.68 14.96 -9.31
N GLN A 43 19.29 14.43 -8.24
CA GLN A 43 18.85 13.21 -7.60
C GLN A 43 17.42 13.34 -7.04
N GLY A 44 17.10 14.47 -6.42
CA GLY A 44 15.75 14.78 -5.93
C GLY A 44 14.71 14.81 -7.05
N ALA A 45 15.01 15.49 -8.15
CA ALA A 45 14.14 15.55 -9.31
C ALA A 45 13.93 14.16 -9.94
N ALA A 46 14.98 13.34 -10.03
CA ALA A 46 14.88 11.99 -10.55
C ALA A 46 14.01 11.09 -9.64
N LEU A 47 14.20 11.14 -8.32
CA LEU A 47 13.42 10.37 -7.35
C LEU A 47 11.94 10.77 -7.30
N ALA A 48 11.63 12.02 -7.64
CA ALA A 48 10.28 12.54 -7.78
C ALA A 48 9.71 12.38 -9.21
N SER A 49 10.44 11.79 -10.14
CA SER A 49 9.95 11.61 -11.51
C SER A 49 8.76 10.64 -11.56
N PRO A 50 7.83 10.79 -12.54
CA PRO A 50 6.68 9.89 -12.68
C PRO A 50 7.06 8.40 -12.77
N VAL A 51 8.25 8.11 -13.31
CA VAL A 51 8.78 6.74 -13.46
C VAL A 51 9.15 6.13 -12.12
N LEU A 52 9.71 6.91 -11.20
CA LEU A 52 10.32 6.39 -9.97
C LEU A 52 9.51 6.71 -8.71
N VAL A 53 8.67 7.74 -8.72
CA VAL A 53 8.03 8.30 -7.51
C VAL A 53 7.27 7.27 -6.68
N SER A 54 6.57 6.33 -7.31
CA SER A 54 5.85 5.25 -6.60
C SER A 54 6.83 4.31 -5.88
N ARG A 55 7.90 3.88 -6.57
CA ARG A 55 8.95 3.02 -6.01
C ARG A 55 9.72 3.75 -4.89
N THR A 56 9.98 5.04 -5.07
CA THR A 56 10.61 5.90 -4.04
C THR A 56 9.76 5.95 -2.78
N LEU A 57 8.45 6.19 -2.90
CA LEU A 57 7.53 6.22 -1.76
C LEU A 57 7.45 4.86 -1.04
N ASP A 58 7.34 3.76 -1.80
CA ASP A 58 7.30 2.41 -1.22
C ASP A 58 8.54 2.13 -0.36
N VAL A 59 9.73 2.54 -0.83
CA VAL A 59 10.97 2.43 -0.07
C VAL A 59 10.91 3.26 1.21
N LEU A 60 10.51 4.54 1.14
CA LEU A 60 10.46 5.41 2.32
C LEU A 60 9.47 4.87 3.37
N GLU A 61 8.30 4.39 2.94
CA GLU A 61 7.28 3.79 3.81
C GLU A 61 7.77 2.47 4.43
N ARG A 62 8.48 1.66 3.66
CA ARG A 62 9.13 0.45 4.17
C ARG A 62 10.22 0.79 5.18
N ALA A 63 11.11 1.73 4.88
CA ALA A 63 12.20 2.12 5.77
C ALA A 63 11.71 2.76 7.09
N SER A 64 10.61 3.49 7.02
CA SER A 64 9.93 4.04 8.22
C SER A 64 9.40 2.93 9.14
N ARG A 65 8.81 1.87 8.58
CA ARG A 65 8.30 0.71 9.33
C ARG A 65 9.41 -0.23 9.80
N GLU A 66 10.37 -0.52 8.93
CA GLU A 66 11.46 -1.49 9.09
C GLU A 66 12.78 -0.81 9.46
N THR A 67 12.73 0.17 10.38
CA THR A 67 13.89 1.02 10.70
C THR A 67 15.16 0.24 11.05
N ARG A 68 15.04 -0.97 11.64
CA ARG A 68 16.21 -1.81 12.00
C ARG A 68 17.01 -2.29 10.79
N THR A 69 16.36 -2.46 9.64
CA THR A 69 17.01 -2.93 8.41
C THR A 69 17.91 -1.84 7.84
N TYR A 70 17.44 -0.60 7.87
CA TYR A 70 18.12 0.55 7.26
C TYR A 70 18.99 1.34 8.26
N LEU A 71 18.72 1.16 9.54
CA LEU A 71 19.43 1.77 10.66
C LEU A 71 19.72 0.67 11.69
N PRO A 72 20.68 -0.24 11.41
CA PRO A 72 21.05 -1.31 12.33
C PRO A 72 21.76 -0.72 13.55
N ARG A 73 21.56 -1.36 14.71
CA ARG A 73 22.22 -0.96 15.97
C ARG A 73 23.72 -1.23 15.86
N GLY A 74 24.56 -0.27 16.26
CA GLY A 74 26.01 -0.47 16.31
C GLY A 74 26.41 -1.47 17.40
N GLU A 75 27.55 -2.14 17.24
CA GLU A 75 28.05 -3.17 18.17
C GLU A 75 28.16 -2.64 19.60
N ASP A 76 28.72 -1.44 19.77
CA ASP A 76 28.90 -0.78 21.08
C ASP A 76 27.77 0.20 21.45
N GLU A 77 26.72 0.29 20.64
CA GLU A 77 25.69 1.29 20.82
C GLU A 77 24.72 0.89 21.93
N SER A 78 24.50 1.75 22.93
CA SER A 78 23.47 1.51 23.96
C SER A 78 22.06 1.52 23.36
N LYS A 79 21.12 0.77 23.96
CA LYS A 79 19.71 0.78 23.53
C LYS A 79 19.09 2.18 23.56
N LYS A 80 19.50 3.03 24.52
CA LYS A 80 19.03 4.41 24.65
C LYS A 80 19.55 5.29 23.51
N ALA A 81 20.83 5.15 23.14
CA ALA A 81 21.43 5.85 21.99
C ALA A 81 20.74 5.43 20.68
N TYR A 82 20.49 4.13 20.50
CA TYR A 82 19.77 3.61 19.34
C TYR A 82 18.36 4.21 19.19
N GLN A 83 17.60 4.24 20.29
CA GLN A 83 16.27 4.84 20.31
C GLN A 83 16.32 6.35 20.03
N ALA A 84 17.33 7.05 20.56
CA ALA A 84 17.51 8.48 20.36
C ALA A 84 17.71 8.86 18.88
N ARG A 85 18.43 8.04 18.10
CA ARG A 85 18.58 8.29 16.64
C ARG A 85 17.45 7.73 15.77
N THR A 86 16.70 6.74 16.26
CA THR A 86 15.57 6.14 15.52
C THR A 86 14.44 7.15 15.28
N GLY A 87 14.15 8.01 16.26
CA GLY A 87 13.13 9.05 16.16
C GLY A 87 13.41 10.04 15.01
N PRO A 88 14.55 10.75 15.04
CA PRO A 88 14.97 11.66 13.98
C PRO A 88 15.04 11.00 12.60
N PHE A 89 15.56 9.76 12.51
CA PHE A 89 15.59 9.02 11.25
C PHE A 89 14.19 8.82 10.66
N ARG A 90 13.23 8.38 11.46
CA ARG A 90 11.83 8.22 11.01
C ARG A 90 11.20 9.55 10.61
N GLU A 91 11.53 10.61 11.33
CA GLU A 91 11.02 11.94 11.01
C GLU A 91 11.55 12.42 9.67
N GLN A 92 12.85 12.29 9.41
CA GLN A 92 13.46 12.62 8.11
C GLN A 92 12.80 11.86 6.96
N LEU A 93 12.60 10.55 7.11
CA LEU A 93 11.89 9.75 6.09
C LEU A 93 10.45 10.26 5.89
N ARG A 94 9.73 10.58 6.97
CA ARG A 94 8.35 11.08 6.88
C ARG A 94 8.30 12.47 6.26
N SER A 95 9.23 13.37 6.58
CA SER A 95 9.31 14.72 6.01
C SER A 95 9.65 14.72 4.51
N ALA A 96 10.26 13.65 3.99
CA ALA A 96 10.54 13.52 2.56
C ALA A 96 9.34 13.05 1.71
N MET A 97 8.30 12.47 2.34
CA MET A 97 7.15 11.88 1.64
C MET A 97 6.16 12.89 1.04
N PRO A 98 5.79 14.02 1.67
CA PRO A 98 4.69 14.87 1.21
C PRO A 98 4.82 15.35 -0.23
N ASN A 99 6.03 15.76 -0.65
CA ASN A 99 6.25 16.22 -2.02
C ASN A 99 6.09 15.07 -3.04
N LEU A 100 6.53 13.86 -2.70
CA LEU A 100 6.37 12.69 -3.56
C LEU A 100 4.91 12.22 -3.60
N GLN A 101 4.19 12.35 -2.48
CA GLN A 101 2.75 12.08 -2.42
C GLN A 101 1.97 13.01 -3.33
N ALA A 102 2.26 14.31 -3.31
CA ALA A 102 1.63 15.28 -4.20
C ALA A 102 1.85 14.97 -5.69
N VAL A 103 3.05 14.51 -6.07
CA VAL A 103 3.31 14.07 -7.45
C VAL A 103 2.49 12.83 -7.80
N VAL A 104 2.41 11.84 -6.91
CA VAL A 104 1.58 10.65 -7.14
C VAL A 104 0.09 10.99 -7.22
N GLU A 105 -0.38 11.93 -6.40
CA GLU A 105 -1.75 12.42 -6.43
C GLU A 105 -2.06 13.11 -7.76
N GLY A 106 -1.20 14.00 -8.24
CA GLY A 106 -1.37 14.63 -9.56
C GLY A 106 -1.40 13.62 -10.71
N LEU A 107 -0.50 12.62 -10.70
CA LEU A 107 -0.52 11.53 -11.68
C LEU A 107 -1.79 10.68 -11.59
N ALA A 108 -2.35 10.51 -10.39
CA ALA A 108 -3.58 9.75 -10.19
C ALA A 108 -4.82 10.53 -10.64
N GLU A 109 -4.80 11.87 -10.54
CA GLU A 109 -5.82 12.75 -11.10
C GLU A 109 -5.80 12.66 -12.63
N ASP A 110 -4.63 12.80 -13.27
CA ASP A 110 -4.48 12.65 -14.73
C ASP A 110 -4.97 11.26 -15.21
N GLU A 111 -4.64 10.20 -14.47
CA GLU A 111 -5.10 8.85 -14.79
C GLU A 111 -6.60 8.68 -14.56
N ALA A 112 -7.18 9.32 -13.54
CA ALA A 112 -8.62 9.29 -13.32
C ALA A 112 -9.37 9.98 -14.48
N ASP A 113 -8.87 11.11 -14.96
CA ASP A 113 -9.43 11.83 -16.11
C ASP A 113 -9.38 10.96 -17.38
N PHE A 114 -8.30 10.22 -17.59
CA PHE A 114 -8.22 9.23 -18.66
C PHE A 114 -9.27 8.12 -18.50
N LEU A 115 -9.38 7.51 -17.31
CA LEU A 115 -10.32 6.41 -17.05
C LEU A 115 -11.79 6.81 -17.21
N VAL A 116 -12.13 8.07 -16.94
CA VAL A 116 -13.49 8.61 -17.16
C VAL A 116 -13.85 8.66 -18.64
N GLN A 117 -12.87 8.88 -19.52
CA GLN A 117 -13.10 8.98 -20.97
C GLN A 117 -13.27 7.63 -21.67
N LEU A 118 -12.90 6.53 -21.00
CA LEU A 118 -13.03 5.19 -21.56
C LEU A 118 -14.49 4.76 -21.71
N ASP A 119 -14.80 4.06 -22.80
CA ASP A 119 -16.05 3.32 -22.92
C ASP A 119 -16.14 2.14 -21.93
N ASP A 120 -17.31 1.50 -21.84
CA ASP A 120 -17.56 0.45 -20.84
C ASP A 120 -16.69 -0.79 -21.03
N GLU A 121 -16.31 -1.10 -22.26
CA GLU A 121 -15.50 -2.28 -22.59
C GLU A 121 -14.03 -2.04 -22.21
N ALA A 122 -13.44 -0.94 -22.67
CA ALA A 122 -12.08 -0.54 -22.34
C ALA A 122 -11.90 -0.30 -20.84
N PHE A 123 -12.89 0.33 -20.19
CA PHE A 123 -12.87 0.51 -18.74
C PHE A 123 -12.89 -0.84 -18.00
N ALA A 124 -13.69 -1.79 -18.49
CA ALA A 124 -13.76 -3.11 -17.89
C ALA A 124 -12.45 -3.88 -18.04
N GLU A 125 -11.78 -3.77 -19.19
CA GLU A 125 -10.47 -4.37 -19.42
C GLU A 125 -9.40 -3.80 -18.47
N GLU A 126 -9.32 -2.47 -18.36
CA GLU A 126 -8.38 -1.79 -17.46
C GLU A 126 -8.61 -2.18 -15.99
N TRP A 127 -9.87 -2.17 -15.54
CA TRP A 127 -10.20 -2.59 -14.17
C TRP A 127 -9.87 -4.07 -13.92
N THR A 128 -10.19 -4.95 -14.87
CA THR A 128 -9.90 -6.39 -14.78
C THR A 128 -8.39 -6.63 -14.68
N THR A 129 -7.61 -5.96 -15.53
CA THR A 129 -6.15 -6.04 -15.55
C THR A 129 -5.55 -5.60 -14.22
N PHE A 130 -6.07 -4.51 -13.66
CA PHE A 130 -5.69 -4.00 -12.35
C PHE A 130 -6.02 -4.95 -11.18
N VAL A 131 -7.22 -5.56 -11.19
CA VAL A 131 -7.65 -6.54 -10.17
C VAL A 131 -6.81 -7.83 -10.28
N LEU A 132 -6.47 -8.25 -11.50
CA LEU A 132 -5.60 -9.41 -11.74
C LEU A 132 -4.13 -9.12 -11.41
N ASP A 133 -3.79 -7.91 -10.99
CA ASP A 133 -2.42 -7.46 -10.75
C ASP A 133 -1.50 -7.73 -11.96
N ARG A 134 -2.08 -7.66 -13.16
CA ARG A 134 -1.35 -7.75 -14.44
C ARG A 134 -0.84 -6.36 -14.82
N SER A 135 -0.19 -5.70 -13.87
CA SER A 135 0.42 -4.39 -14.09
C SER A 135 1.37 -4.49 -15.29
N GLY A 136 1.12 -3.67 -16.32
CA GLY A 136 1.90 -3.67 -17.56
C GLY A 136 1.25 -4.37 -18.78
N TYR A 137 0.04 -4.90 -18.70
CA TYR A 137 -0.74 -5.17 -19.91
C TYR A 137 -1.33 -3.83 -20.41
N GLY A 138 -0.90 -3.35 -21.58
CA GLY A 138 -1.39 -2.11 -22.20
C GLY A 138 -0.54 -0.87 -21.88
N ARG A 139 -0.62 -0.33 -20.66
CA ARG A 139 0.05 0.93 -20.28
C ARG A 139 0.93 0.81 -19.04
N ALA A 140 2.10 1.46 -19.08
CA ALA A 140 3.05 1.51 -17.97
C ALA A 140 2.67 2.57 -16.92
N VAL A 141 1.51 2.43 -16.29
CA VAL A 141 1.10 3.27 -15.14
C VAL A 141 1.49 2.58 -13.84
N PRO A 142 2.16 3.25 -12.89
CA PRO A 142 2.46 2.65 -11.60
C PRO A 142 1.20 2.18 -10.87
N ARG A 143 1.21 0.96 -10.30
CA ARG A 143 0.05 0.36 -9.62
C ARG A 143 -0.55 1.23 -8.51
N ARG A 144 0.29 2.00 -7.80
CA ARG A 144 -0.13 2.97 -6.77
C ARG A 144 -0.97 4.09 -7.37
N VAL A 145 -0.51 4.68 -8.49
CA VAL A 145 -1.21 5.74 -9.23
C VAL A 145 -2.54 5.22 -9.75
N GLN A 146 -2.52 4.09 -10.46
CA GLN A 146 -3.74 3.49 -11.02
C GLN A 146 -4.76 3.14 -9.93
N GLY A 147 -4.30 2.68 -8.77
CA GLY A 147 -5.18 2.36 -7.65
C GLY A 147 -5.80 3.58 -6.98
N LEU A 148 -5.08 4.70 -6.91
CA LEU A 148 -5.67 5.96 -6.47
C LEU A 148 -6.67 6.49 -7.50
N ALA A 149 -6.35 6.40 -8.79
CA ALA A 149 -7.22 6.83 -9.88
C ALA A 149 -8.57 6.08 -9.88
N PHE A 150 -8.56 4.74 -9.77
CA PHE A 150 -9.79 3.95 -9.66
C PHE A 150 -10.63 4.26 -8.42
N ARG A 151 -9.98 4.75 -7.35
CA ARG A 151 -10.62 5.10 -6.07
C ARG A 151 -10.98 6.59 -6.01
N SER A 152 -10.74 7.35 -7.07
CA SER A 152 -11.18 8.75 -7.19
C SER A 152 -12.70 8.82 -7.22
N LEU A 153 -13.26 9.97 -6.87
CA LEU A 153 -14.73 10.14 -6.80
C LEU A 153 -15.42 10.03 -8.16
N SER A 154 -14.72 10.41 -9.23
CA SER A 154 -15.21 10.33 -10.60
C SER A 154 -15.26 8.89 -11.12
N VAL A 155 -14.34 8.02 -10.68
CA VAL A 155 -14.19 6.65 -11.20
C VAL A 155 -14.78 5.58 -10.27
N ALA A 156 -14.69 5.77 -8.95
CA ALA A 156 -15.03 4.76 -7.96
C ALA A 156 -16.45 4.18 -8.09
N PRO A 157 -17.52 4.96 -8.41
CA PRO A 157 -18.85 4.39 -8.60
C PRO A 157 -18.91 3.36 -9.73
N ARG A 158 -18.23 3.65 -10.85
CA ARG A 158 -18.17 2.78 -12.03
C ARG A 158 -17.36 1.51 -11.73
N ALA A 159 -16.20 1.66 -11.09
CA ALA A 159 -15.38 0.54 -10.64
C ALA A 159 -16.11 -0.36 -9.63
N ALA A 160 -16.90 0.23 -8.71
CA ALA A 160 -17.69 -0.53 -7.74
C ALA A 160 -18.85 -1.29 -8.40
N ALA A 161 -19.53 -0.69 -9.38
CA ALA A 161 -20.57 -1.38 -10.15
C ALA A 161 -19.99 -2.58 -10.90
N LEU A 162 -18.83 -2.42 -11.56
CA LEU A 162 -18.16 -3.49 -12.26
C LEU A 162 -17.65 -4.59 -11.32
N SER A 163 -17.08 -4.20 -10.17
CA SER A 163 -16.62 -5.15 -9.16
C SER A 163 -17.75 -6.03 -8.62
N ARG A 164 -18.99 -5.55 -8.55
CA ARG A 164 -20.15 -6.39 -8.18
C ARG A 164 -20.41 -7.47 -9.22
N LYS A 165 -20.43 -7.08 -10.51
CA LYS A 165 -20.56 -8.03 -11.63
C LYS A 165 -19.43 -9.07 -11.63
N MET A 166 -18.20 -8.66 -11.33
CA MET A 166 -17.05 -9.56 -11.22
C MET A 166 -17.18 -10.59 -10.09
N LEU A 167 -17.85 -10.24 -8.99
CA LEU A 167 -18.08 -11.17 -7.87
C LEU A 167 -19.21 -12.16 -8.18
N GLU A 168 -20.26 -11.68 -8.86
CA GLU A 168 -21.38 -12.50 -9.33
C GLU A 168 -20.93 -13.49 -10.42
N GLU A 169 -20.20 -13.01 -11.43
CA GLU A 169 -19.81 -13.76 -12.62
C GLU A 169 -18.28 -13.67 -12.90
N PRO A 170 -17.43 -14.18 -11.99
CA PRO A 170 -15.97 -14.03 -12.12
C PRO A 170 -15.38 -14.73 -13.35
N ALA A 171 -16.05 -15.76 -13.87
CA ALA A 171 -15.59 -16.51 -15.03
C ALA A 171 -15.59 -15.68 -16.32
N ALA A 172 -16.45 -14.66 -16.43
CA ALA A 172 -16.52 -13.79 -17.60
C ALA A 172 -15.32 -12.84 -17.71
N TYR A 173 -14.68 -12.53 -16.59
CA TYR A 173 -13.58 -11.57 -16.48
C TYR A 173 -12.20 -12.25 -16.37
N LEU A 174 -12.16 -13.58 -16.37
CA LEU A 174 -10.91 -14.34 -16.29
C LEU A 174 -10.51 -14.85 -17.68
N PRO A 175 -9.31 -14.48 -18.18
CA PRO A 175 -8.82 -15.00 -19.45
C PRO A 175 -8.70 -16.52 -19.43
N ALA A 176 -9.21 -17.17 -20.47
CA ALA A 176 -9.08 -18.61 -20.65
C ALA A 176 -7.61 -19.01 -20.78
N VAL A 177 -7.22 -20.13 -20.17
CA VAL A 177 -5.89 -20.73 -20.33
C VAL A 177 -6.07 -22.10 -20.97
N ALA A 178 -5.34 -22.35 -22.05
CA ALA A 178 -5.36 -23.62 -22.75
C ALA A 178 -4.90 -24.75 -21.82
N GLU A 179 -5.56 -25.90 -21.89
CA GLU A 179 -5.23 -27.10 -21.12
C GLU A 179 -5.31 -26.95 -19.58
N GLU A 180 -6.05 -25.94 -19.10
CA GLU A 180 -6.23 -25.72 -17.68
C GLU A 180 -7.10 -26.81 -17.03
N GLY A 181 -6.51 -27.56 -16.09
CA GLY A 181 -7.26 -28.52 -15.28
C GLY A 181 -8.31 -27.83 -14.38
N ARG A 182 -9.43 -28.53 -14.12
CA ARG A 182 -10.56 -28.00 -13.32
C ARG A 182 -10.13 -27.38 -11.98
N LYS A 183 -9.25 -28.06 -11.25
CA LYS A 183 -8.73 -27.58 -9.94
C LYS A 183 -7.93 -26.28 -10.07
N ALA A 184 -7.15 -26.11 -11.13
CA ALA A 184 -6.38 -24.90 -11.37
C ALA A 184 -7.29 -23.72 -11.73
N ARG A 185 -8.33 -23.98 -12.53
CA ARG A 185 -9.39 -23.00 -12.84
C ARG A 185 -10.13 -22.54 -11.58
N ASP A 186 -10.56 -23.47 -10.73
CA ASP A 186 -11.26 -23.16 -9.47
C ASP A 186 -10.38 -22.31 -8.54
N ALA A 187 -9.08 -22.63 -8.42
CA ALA A 187 -8.14 -21.85 -7.62
C ALA A 187 -7.95 -20.41 -8.14
N ARG A 188 -7.92 -20.22 -9.47
CA ARG A 188 -7.84 -18.89 -10.08
C ARG A 188 -9.11 -18.08 -9.90
N LEU A 189 -10.27 -18.72 -10.01
CA LEU A 189 -11.57 -18.08 -9.74
C LEU A 189 -11.62 -17.56 -8.30
N GLU A 190 -11.17 -18.38 -7.35
CA GLU A 190 -11.13 -18.00 -5.94
C GLU A 190 -10.13 -16.86 -5.68
N MET A 191 -8.94 -16.93 -6.28
CA MET A 191 -7.95 -15.86 -6.18
C MET A 191 -8.47 -14.54 -6.79
N PHE A 192 -9.16 -14.60 -7.93
CA PHE A 192 -9.77 -13.44 -8.56
C PHE A 192 -10.86 -12.82 -7.68
N ARG A 193 -11.77 -13.65 -7.14
CA ARG A 193 -12.79 -13.18 -6.17
C ARG A 193 -12.16 -12.49 -4.97
N SER A 194 -11.17 -13.11 -4.34
CA SER A 194 -10.48 -12.53 -3.19
C SER A 194 -9.85 -11.16 -3.47
N ARG A 195 -9.30 -10.99 -4.68
CA ARG A 195 -8.74 -9.70 -5.14
C ARG A 195 -9.85 -8.68 -5.42
N ALA A 196 -10.90 -9.07 -6.13
CA ALA A 196 -12.06 -8.22 -6.40
C ALA A 196 -12.75 -7.76 -5.10
N GLU A 197 -12.91 -8.65 -4.11
CA GLU A 197 -13.42 -8.30 -2.78
C GLU A 197 -12.50 -7.33 -2.05
N SER A 198 -11.19 -7.53 -2.16
CA SER A 198 -10.21 -6.62 -1.54
C SER A 198 -10.30 -5.22 -2.14
N GLU A 199 -10.38 -5.10 -3.46
CA GLU A 199 -10.57 -3.82 -4.13
C GLU A 199 -11.93 -3.19 -3.84
N MET A 200 -13.00 -3.98 -3.78
CA MET A 200 -14.34 -3.52 -3.37
C MET A 200 -14.33 -2.87 -1.99
N ARG A 201 -13.56 -3.41 -1.03
CA ARG A 201 -13.41 -2.79 0.30
C ARG A 201 -12.82 -1.39 0.21
N PHE A 202 -11.79 -1.19 -0.61
CA PHE A 202 -11.18 0.13 -0.81
C PHE A 202 -12.13 1.11 -1.51
N LEU A 203 -12.84 0.65 -2.54
CA LEU A 203 -13.83 1.46 -3.25
C LEU A 203 -14.95 1.91 -2.31
N ARG A 204 -15.45 1.01 -1.46
CA ARG A 204 -16.44 1.37 -0.44
C ARG A 204 -15.94 2.46 0.51
N TYR A 205 -14.69 2.38 0.97
CA TYR A 205 -14.12 3.44 1.81
C TYR A 205 -14.06 4.78 1.07
N ALA A 206 -13.66 4.79 -0.20
CA ALA A 206 -13.63 6.00 -1.01
C ALA A 206 -15.03 6.63 -1.17
N LEU A 207 -16.04 5.81 -1.51
CA LEU A 207 -17.42 6.26 -1.68
C LEU A 207 -18.04 6.77 -0.37
N GLN A 208 -17.87 6.02 0.73
CA GLN A 208 -18.38 6.44 2.05
C GLN A 208 -17.72 7.73 2.54
N TYR A 209 -16.42 7.91 2.27
CA TYR A 209 -15.72 9.14 2.64
C TYR A 209 -16.17 10.34 1.80
N ALA A 210 -16.52 10.12 0.52
CA ALA A 210 -17.15 11.13 -0.33
C ALA A 210 -18.48 11.61 0.25
N GLU A 211 -19.35 10.68 0.63
CA GLU A 211 -20.64 10.97 1.25
C GLU A 211 -20.46 11.76 2.55
N ALA A 212 -19.50 11.35 3.39
CA ALA A 212 -19.15 12.03 4.64
C ALA A 212 -18.69 13.48 4.43
N ARG A 213 -17.92 13.77 3.36
CA ARG A 213 -17.51 15.14 3.00
C ARG A 213 -18.70 16.04 2.66
N HIS A 214 -19.78 15.47 2.13
CA HIS A 214 -21.02 16.19 1.85
C HIS A 214 -21.96 16.27 3.06
N GLY A 215 -21.47 15.97 4.27
CA GLY A 215 -22.25 15.98 5.50
C GLY A 215 -23.31 14.87 5.57
N ARG A 216 -23.24 13.89 4.67
CA ARG A 216 -24.14 12.73 4.69
C ARG A 216 -23.48 11.65 5.52
N MET A 217 -24.25 11.07 6.45
CA MET A 217 -23.80 9.86 7.15
C MET A 217 -23.56 8.74 6.12
N PRO A 218 -22.59 7.82 6.36
CA PRO A 218 -22.40 6.67 5.49
C PRO A 218 -23.74 6.00 5.20
N SER A 219 -24.07 5.85 3.92
CA SER A 219 -25.38 5.34 3.47
C SER A 219 -25.65 3.89 3.90
N GLU A 220 -24.60 3.11 4.11
CA GLU A 220 -24.71 1.75 4.63
C GLU A 220 -24.86 1.74 6.16
N PRO A 221 -25.91 1.08 6.70
CA PRO A 221 -26.00 0.87 8.13
C PRO A 221 -24.79 0.05 8.60
N ASN A 222 -24.09 0.53 9.62
CA ASN A 222 -23.05 -0.27 10.27
C ASN A 222 -23.74 -1.38 11.09
N VAL A 223 -24.14 -2.46 10.41
CA VAL A 223 -24.92 -3.57 10.97
C VAL A 223 -24.22 -4.17 12.20
N ARG A 224 -22.88 -4.19 12.20
CA ARG A 224 -22.09 -4.64 13.35
C ARG A 224 -22.25 -3.71 14.55
N LEU A 225 -22.16 -2.40 14.34
CA LEU A 225 -22.35 -1.41 15.40
C LEU A 225 -23.82 -1.41 15.88
N GLN A 226 -24.78 -1.55 14.97
CA GLN A 226 -26.20 -1.67 15.30
C GLN A 226 -26.49 -2.93 16.11
N ALA A 227 -25.97 -4.09 15.69
CA ALA A 227 -26.08 -5.34 16.43
C ALA A 227 -25.41 -5.25 17.80
N LEU A 228 -24.23 -4.62 17.90
CA LEU A 228 -23.57 -4.36 19.18
C LEU A 228 -24.36 -3.40 20.06
N ARG A 229 -25.02 -2.40 19.47
CA ARG A 229 -25.87 -1.46 20.20
C ARG A 229 -27.12 -2.15 20.74
N LEU A 230 -27.81 -2.93 19.92
CA LEU A 230 -28.96 -3.74 20.36
C LEU A 230 -28.56 -4.75 21.44
N LEU A 231 -27.40 -5.39 21.29
CA LEU A 231 -26.87 -6.32 22.28
C LEU A 231 -26.43 -5.60 23.57
N GLY A 232 -25.92 -4.37 23.48
CA GLY A 232 -25.57 -3.55 24.63
C GLY A 232 -26.78 -2.96 25.36
N GLU A 233 -27.88 -2.69 24.64
CA GLU A 233 -29.16 -2.26 25.21
C GLU A 233 -29.85 -3.44 25.92
N ALA A 234 -29.78 -4.66 25.36
CA ALA A 234 -30.38 -5.85 25.96
C ALA A 234 -29.53 -6.47 27.08
N HIS A 235 -28.20 -6.47 26.95
CA HIS A 235 -27.26 -7.15 27.86
C HIS A 235 -26.01 -6.29 28.13
N PRO A 236 -26.14 -5.14 28.82
CA PRO A 236 -25.05 -4.18 29.00
C PRO A 236 -23.86 -4.76 29.77
N GLU A 237 -24.12 -5.52 30.82
CA GLU A 237 -23.09 -6.10 31.69
C GLU A 237 -22.34 -7.24 31.00
N GLU A 238 -23.04 -8.11 30.28
CA GLU A 238 -22.45 -9.22 29.53
C GLU A 238 -21.60 -8.70 28.36
N LEU A 239 -22.07 -7.67 27.65
CA LEU A 239 -21.31 -7.03 26.59
C LEU A 239 -20.04 -6.38 27.15
N SER A 240 -20.14 -5.67 28.27
CA SER A 240 -18.97 -5.07 28.95
C SER A 240 -17.95 -6.14 29.34
N GLN A 241 -18.40 -7.24 29.97
CA GLN A 241 -17.54 -8.37 30.32
C GLN A 241 -16.92 -9.04 29.09
N LEU A 242 -17.67 -9.19 28.00
CA LEU A 242 -17.17 -9.74 26.73
C LEU A 242 -16.10 -8.82 26.13
N MET A 243 -16.34 -7.51 26.09
CA MET A 243 -15.38 -6.52 25.60
C MET A 243 -14.11 -6.49 26.46
N HIS A 244 -14.24 -6.58 27.78
CA HIS A 244 -13.11 -6.72 28.69
C HIS A 244 -12.34 -8.02 28.45
N ARG A 245 -13.02 -9.16 28.29
CA ARG A 245 -12.39 -10.45 27.93
C ARG A 245 -11.67 -10.38 26.59
N VAL A 246 -12.28 -9.78 25.57
CA VAL A 246 -11.66 -9.62 24.24
C VAL A 246 -10.42 -8.72 24.31
N ARG A 247 -10.50 -7.58 25.04
CA ARG A 247 -9.35 -6.70 25.23
C ARG A 247 -8.21 -7.39 25.99
N ASN A 248 -8.55 -8.15 27.03
CA ASN A 248 -7.58 -8.88 27.83
C ASN A 248 -6.95 -10.04 27.05
N GLY A 249 -7.75 -10.79 26.28
CA GLY A 249 -7.28 -11.85 25.38
C GLY A 249 -6.38 -11.31 24.27
N ALA A 250 -6.76 -10.19 23.64
CA ALA A 250 -5.91 -9.54 22.63
C ALA A 250 -4.59 -9.02 23.23
N ARG A 251 -4.61 -8.55 24.49
CA ARG A 251 -3.40 -8.16 25.22
C ARG A 251 -2.52 -9.37 25.54
N ALA A 252 -3.12 -10.47 26.02
CA ALA A 252 -2.42 -11.72 26.32
C ALA A 252 -1.78 -12.33 25.07
N ALA A 253 -2.52 -12.43 23.96
CA ALA A 253 -2.01 -12.93 22.68
C ALA A 253 -0.84 -12.10 22.15
N ARG A 254 -0.88 -10.76 22.31
CA ARG A 254 0.25 -9.89 21.97
C ARG A 254 1.46 -10.13 22.86
N ASP A 255 1.25 -10.39 24.14
CA ASP A 255 2.33 -10.66 25.08
C ASP A 255 2.94 -12.06 24.90
N GLU A 256 2.14 -13.05 24.49
CA GLU A 256 2.57 -14.39 24.10
C GLU A 256 3.40 -14.35 22.81
N LEU A 257 2.90 -13.70 21.75
CA LEU A 257 3.70 -13.43 20.53
C LEU A 257 5.01 -12.70 20.82
N ARG A 258 5.03 -11.83 21.83
CA ARG A 258 6.27 -11.17 22.29
C ARG A 258 7.21 -12.12 23.01
N ARG A 259 6.70 -13.08 23.79
CA ARG A 259 7.49 -14.13 24.47
C ARG A 259 8.05 -15.11 23.45
N GLU A 260 7.23 -15.65 22.56
CA GLU A 260 7.65 -16.52 21.47
C GLU A 260 8.74 -15.85 20.61
N ARG A 261 8.54 -14.59 20.23
CA ARG A 261 9.58 -13.83 19.49
C ARG A 261 10.86 -13.60 20.31
N ARG A 262 10.81 -13.58 21.64
CA ARG A 262 12.01 -13.49 22.49
C ARG A 262 12.70 -14.84 22.59
N GLU A 263 11.94 -15.92 22.71
CA GLU A 263 12.44 -17.28 22.78
C GLU A 263 13.07 -17.70 21.45
N ALA A 264 12.40 -17.47 20.33
CA ALA A 264 12.94 -17.67 18.98
C ALA A 264 14.24 -16.87 18.75
N ARG A 265 14.33 -15.64 19.29
CA ARG A 265 15.57 -14.84 19.24
C ARG A 265 16.69 -15.39 20.13
N ARG A 266 16.36 -16.01 21.26
CA ARG A 266 17.36 -16.65 22.13
C ARG A 266 17.86 -17.96 21.53
N ALA A 267 16.96 -18.76 20.95
CA ALA A 267 17.30 -19.99 20.23
C ALA A 267 18.20 -19.68 19.03
N ALA A 268 17.84 -18.71 18.20
CA ALA A 268 18.66 -18.30 17.05
C ALA A 268 20.02 -17.68 17.44
N ALA A 269 20.17 -17.16 18.66
CA ALA A 269 21.46 -16.68 19.17
C ALA A 269 22.33 -17.80 19.75
N ALA A 270 21.74 -18.94 20.12
CA ALA A 270 22.45 -20.10 20.67
C ALA A 270 22.95 -21.06 19.57
N GLU A 271 22.33 -21.09 18.40
CA GLU A 271 22.76 -21.91 17.25
C GLU A 271 23.92 -21.28 16.44
N VAL A 272 24.31 -20.04 16.73
CA VAL A 272 25.38 -19.31 16.05
C VAL A 272 26.70 -19.31 16.87
N GLN A 273 26.75 -20.05 17.97
CA GLN A 273 27.96 -20.37 18.74
C GLN A 273 28.42 -21.79 18.43
#